data_AF-A0A520JPR9-F1
#
_entry.id   AF-A0A520JPR9-F1
#
_cell.length_a   1.000
_cell.length_b   1.000
_cell.length_c   1.000
_cell.angle_alpha   90.00
_cell.angle_beta   90.00
_cell.angle_gamma   90.00
#
_symmetry.space_group_name_H-M   'P 1'
#
loop_
_entity.id
_entity.type
_entity.pdbx_description
1 polymer ?
#
loop_
_entity_poly.entity_id
_entity_poly.type
_entity_poly.pdbx_seq_one_letter_code
_entity_poly.pdbx_strand_id
1 'polypeptide(L)'
;MKTIARLAMASGLALLTCAAAPVAGRPELAYQLTEGQNLNAFVRDTSVAAHLLLRNGDDPRILVAFPAGNSGVGLWFARSARPVTWRLEQAPTPRNRGALHGIVAMASIDAARLVPGQAVLSNIRFLRDYQTAGTFPAELTATPVVAGDTITWRRKRLDGAAGYELALRVVEGRIDEGAIVVGANGRIRLEITALTGDAPLTPIPATQLLTATAAADPAARNALAFLSYREKFLAGSWRFDTYFGRDTLMSLRLLMPALKPIAIESGLNAVIARLSPGGEVAHEEGIGEFAILANRKAGRSGDTAELDYDMVDDDYMLGPVAAEYLLGSGKARAAAYLAAPLASESQPGRREAVGAALVRNLRFVLAQASAFAAAPSARNLVAIKPGRMTGEWRDSEEGLGRGIYAYDVNAALVPAAIEAADQLMRAGLLDA
;
A
#
# COMPACT_ATOMS: atom_id res chain seq x y z
N MET A 1 13.00 3.22 82.07
CA MET A 1 12.99 3.96 80.79
C MET A 1 12.73 2.97 79.66
N LYS A 2 11.66 3.21 78.89
CA LYS A 2 11.35 2.81 77.49
C LYS A 2 12.07 1.54 76.96
N THR A 3 11.43 0.50 76.42
CA THR A 3 10.36 0.53 75.40
C THR A 3 9.76 -0.88 75.23
N ILE A 4 8.43 -0.92 75.06
CA ILE A 4 7.63 -2.11 74.72
C ILE A 4 7.67 -2.33 73.21
N ALA A 5 8.02 -3.53 72.74
CA ALA A 5 7.89 -3.92 71.33
C ALA A 5 6.60 -4.75 71.15
N ARG A 6 5.61 -4.17 70.45
CA ARG A 6 4.37 -4.83 70.04
C ARG A 6 4.60 -5.56 68.71
N LEU A 7 4.33 -6.86 68.69
CA LEU A 7 4.22 -7.66 67.47
C LEU A 7 2.85 -7.35 66.83
N ALA A 8 2.83 -6.78 65.63
CA ALA A 8 1.63 -6.54 64.86
C ALA A 8 1.35 -7.73 63.93
N MET A 9 0.19 -8.35 64.11
CA MET A 9 -0.34 -9.41 63.26
C MET A 9 -1.04 -8.74 62.07
N ALA A 10 -0.50 -8.90 60.85
CA ALA A 10 -1.09 -8.35 59.63
C ALA A 10 -1.99 -9.39 58.95
N SER A 11 -3.30 -9.19 59.05
CA SER A 11 -4.32 -9.97 58.37
C SER A 11 -4.42 -9.51 56.90
N GLY A 12 -4.04 -10.37 55.96
CA GLY A 12 -4.14 -10.12 54.52
C GLY A 12 -5.58 -10.25 54.02
N LEU A 13 -6.13 -9.15 53.51
CA LEU A 13 -7.42 -9.10 52.82
C LEU A 13 -7.18 -9.40 51.33
N ALA A 14 -7.60 -10.58 50.85
CA ALA A 14 -7.51 -10.94 49.44
C ALA A 14 -8.62 -10.24 48.65
N LEU A 15 -8.26 -9.19 47.91
CA LEU A 15 -9.12 -8.55 46.91
C LEU A 15 -9.11 -9.39 45.62
N LEU A 16 -10.21 -10.10 45.37
CA LEU A 16 -10.54 -10.68 44.08
C LEU A 16 -10.78 -9.55 43.07
N THR A 17 -9.77 -9.23 42.26
CA THR A 17 -9.93 -8.38 41.10
C THR A 17 -10.57 -9.20 39.97
N CYS A 18 -11.86 -8.97 39.73
CA CYS A 18 -12.49 -9.39 38.49
C CYS A 18 -11.77 -8.67 37.33
N ALA A 19 -10.94 -9.41 36.59
CA ALA A 19 -10.35 -8.93 35.35
C ALA A 19 -11.48 -8.64 34.36
N ALA A 20 -11.81 -7.36 34.18
CA ALA A 20 -12.67 -6.93 33.09
C ALA A 20 -11.99 -7.35 31.77
N ALA A 21 -12.73 -8.07 30.92
CA ALA A 21 -12.27 -8.35 29.56
C ALA A 21 -11.91 -7.03 28.87
N PRO A 22 -10.79 -6.96 28.11
CA PRO A 22 -10.45 -5.74 27.40
C PRO A 22 -11.60 -5.41 26.44
N VAL A 23 -12.21 -4.24 26.62
CA VAL A 23 -13.10 -3.65 25.62
C VAL A 23 -12.24 -3.52 24.37
N ALA A 24 -12.55 -4.29 23.33
CA ALA A 24 -11.87 -4.18 22.05
C ALA A 24 -11.97 -2.71 21.59
N GLY A 25 -10.83 -2.01 21.56
CA GLY A 25 -10.76 -0.63 21.14
C GLY A 25 -11.32 -0.46 19.73
N ARG A 26 -11.94 0.69 19.44
CA ARG A 26 -12.28 1.03 18.05
C ARG A 26 -11.00 1.06 17.23
N PRO A 27 -11.02 0.56 15.97
CA PRO A 27 -9.85 0.64 15.09
C PRO A 27 -9.42 2.11 14.90
N GLU A 28 -8.12 2.33 14.66
CA GLU A 28 -7.55 3.67 14.45
C GLU A 28 -8.27 4.42 13.31
N LEU A 29 -8.61 3.71 12.24
CA LEU A 29 -9.33 4.24 11.09
C LEU A 29 -10.43 3.25 10.67
N ALA A 30 -11.65 3.75 10.52
CA ALA A 30 -12.75 3.02 9.91
C ALA A 30 -13.71 3.99 9.21
N TYR A 31 -13.96 3.78 7.92
CA TYR A 31 -14.89 4.61 7.15
C TYR A 31 -15.45 3.83 5.96
N GLN A 32 -16.51 4.37 5.36
CA GLN A 32 -17.19 3.78 4.21
C GLN A 32 -17.47 4.85 3.17
N LEU A 33 -17.52 4.45 1.90
CA LEU A 33 -18.01 5.27 0.81
C LEU A 33 -18.61 4.40 -0.31
N THR A 34 -19.57 4.94 -1.03
CA THR A 34 -20.16 4.28 -2.21
C THR A 34 -19.64 4.98 -3.46
N GLU A 35 -19.09 4.21 -4.39
CA GLU A 35 -18.61 4.70 -5.69
C GLU A 35 -19.24 3.86 -6.80
N GLY A 36 -20.16 4.45 -7.55
CA GLY A 36 -20.96 3.72 -8.54
C GLY A 36 -21.71 2.55 -7.91
N GLN A 37 -21.42 1.33 -8.38
CA GLN A 37 -22.02 0.09 -7.87
C GLN A 37 -21.26 -0.53 -6.69
N ASN A 38 -20.18 0.08 -6.23
CA ASN A 38 -19.30 -0.49 -5.22
C ASN A 38 -19.57 0.16 -3.86
N LEU A 39 -19.92 -0.66 -2.87
CA LEU A 39 -19.80 -0.29 -1.46
C LEU A 39 -18.38 -0.58 -1.02
N ASN A 40 -17.67 0.44 -0.55
CA ASN A 40 -16.30 0.34 -0.08
C ASN A 40 -16.27 0.60 1.43
N ALA A 41 -15.59 -0.25 2.18
CA ALA A 41 -15.38 -0.12 3.61
C ALA A 41 -13.91 -0.35 3.94
N PHE A 42 -13.32 0.60 4.65
CA PHE A 42 -11.91 0.62 5.00
C PHE A 42 -11.76 0.46 6.49
N VAL A 43 -10.77 -0.33 6.91
CA VAL A 43 -10.36 -0.42 8.31
C VAL A 43 -8.85 -0.50 8.40
N ARG A 44 -8.29 0.20 9.38
CA ARG A 44 -6.87 0.12 9.72
C ARG A 44 -6.69 0.18 11.24
N ASP A 45 -5.92 -0.74 11.77
CA ASP A 45 -5.53 -0.83 13.17
C ASP A 45 -4.26 -1.66 13.33
N THR A 46 -3.20 -1.04 13.85
CA THR A 46 -1.94 -1.69 14.24
C THR A 46 -1.36 -2.60 13.15
N SER A 47 -1.72 -3.90 13.14
CA SER A 47 -1.25 -4.93 12.19
C SER A 47 -2.24 -5.25 11.07
N VAL A 48 -3.38 -4.57 11.01
CA VAL A 48 -4.44 -4.81 10.02
C VAL A 48 -4.67 -3.52 9.24
N ALA A 49 -4.64 -3.62 7.91
CA ALA A 49 -5.17 -2.62 7.00
C ALA A 49 -5.92 -3.35 5.88
N ALA A 50 -7.19 -3.04 5.68
CA ALA A 50 -8.00 -3.71 4.68
C ALA A 50 -9.04 -2.78 4.07
N HIS A 51 -9.26 -2.96 2.77
CA HIS A 51 -10.34 -2.36 2.02
C HIS A 51 -11.28 -3.46 1.51
N LEU A 52 -12.46 -3.57 2.11
CA LEU A 52 -13.56 -4.39 1.62
C LEU A 52 -14.34 -3.65 0.54
N LEU A 53 -14.50 -4.28 -0.61
CA LEU A 53 -15.37 -3.87 -1.71
C LEU A 53 -16.46 -4.92 -1.92
N LEU A 54 -17.71 -4.48 -1.85
CA LEU A 54 -18.89 -5.25 -2.20
C LEU A 54 -19.54 -4.62 -3.43
N ARG A 55 -19.59 -5.37 -4.54
CA ARG A 55 -20.14 -4.88 -5.81
C ARG A 55 -21.60 -5.29 -5.96
N ASN A 56 -22.46 -4.31 -6.14
CA ASN A 56 -23.86 -4.48 -6.53
C ASN A 56 -23.97 -4.70 -8.05
N GLY A 57 -25.13 -5.14 -8.52
CA GLY A 57 -25.42 -5.33 -9.93
C GLY A 57 -25.77 -6.77 -10.27
N ASP A 58 -25.62 -7.12 -11.55
CA ASP A 58 -25.87 -8.48 -12.05
C ASP A 58 -24.62 -9.37 -11.98
N ASP A 59 -23.46 -8.79 -11.69
CA ASP A 59 -22.16 -9.43 -11.51
C ASP A 59 -21.61 -9.18 -10.10
N PRO A 60 -22.33 -9.60 -9.03
CA PRO A 60 -21.90 -9.33 -7.67
C PRO A 60 -20.52 -9.95 -7.41
N ARG A 61 -19.70 -9.26 -6.60
CA ARG A 61 -18.42 -9.76 -6.13
C ARG A 61 -18.08 -9.23 -4.74
N ILE A 62 -17.23 -9.99 -4.05
CA ILE A 62 -16.55 -9.59 -2.83
C ILE A 62 -15.07 -9.43 -3.18
N LEU A 63 -14.45 -8.34 -2.77
CA LEU A 63 -13.00 -8.15 -2.86
C LEU A 63 -12.50 -7.53 -1.57
N VAL A 64 -11.40 -8.02 -1.04
CA VAL A 64 -10.69 -7.40 0.08
C VAL A 64 -9.24 -7.18 -0.33
N ALA A 65 -8.82 -5.92 -0.38
CA ALA A 65 -7.43 -5.54 -0.64
C ALA A 65 -6.69 -5.23 0.66
N PHE A 66 -5.41 -5.58 0.70
CA PHE A 66 -4.50 -5.37 1.80
C PHE A 66 -3.25 -4.63 1.30
N PRO A 67 -2.98 -3.42 1.83
CA PRO A 67 -1.70 -2.71 1.65
C PRO A 67 -0.46 -3.60 1.83
N ALA A 68 -0.53 -4.53 2.78
CA ALA A 68 0.50 -5.55 3.02
C ALA A 68 0.67 -6.45 1.79
N GLY A 69 1.87 -6.47 1.21
CA GLY A 69 2.21 -7.33 0.07
C GLY A 69 1.55 -6.95 -1.25
N ASN A 70 0.87 -5.80 -1.34
CA ASN A 70 0.02 -5.46 -2.49
C ASN A 70 -0.95 -6.63 -2.78
N SER A 71 -1.62 -7.12 -1.73
CA SER A 71 -2.30 -8.41 -1.73
C SER A 71 -3.81 -8.27 -1.59
N GLY A 72 -4.54 -9.35 -1.90
CA GLY A 72 -5.98 -9.35 -1.79
C GLY A 72 -6.61 -10.72 -1.96
N VAL A 73 -7.87 -10.80 -1.54
CA VAL A 73 -8.74 -11.94 -1.78
C VAL A 73 -10.01 -11.46 -2.48
N GLY A 74 -10.37 -12.09 -3.59
CA GLY A 74 -11.55 -11.76 -4.38
C GLY A 74 -12.37 -13.01 -4.67
N LEU A 75 -13.69 -12.84 -4.71
CA LEU A 75 -14.65 -13.85 -5.14
C LEU A 75 -15.67 -13.22 -6.07
N TRP A 76 -15.71 -13.73 -7.30
CA TRP A 76 -16.69 -13.38 -8.32
C TRP A 76 -17.78 -14.44 -8.33
N PHE A 77 -19.02 -14.00 -8.22
CA PHE A 77 -20.17 -14.88 -8.32
C PHE A 77 -20.62 -15.02 -9.77
N ALA A 78 -21.33 -16.09 -10.08
CA ALA A 78 -22.02 -16.21 -11.35
C ALA A 78 -23.03 -15.06 -11.52
N ARG A 79 -23.27 -14.67 -12.78
CA ARG A 79 -24.22 -13.61 -13.12
C ARG A 79 -25.59 -13.91 -12.51
N SER A 80 -26.14 -12.97 -11.76
CA SER A 80 -27.47 -13.10 -11.17
C SER A 80 -28.55 -12.82 -12.21
N ALA A 81 -29.71 -13.47 -12.05
CA ALA A 81 -30.85 -13.31 -12.97
C ALA A 81 -31.46 -11.89 -12.96
N ARG A 82 -31.28 -11.17 -11.85
CA ARG A 82 -31.63 -9.76 -11.68
C ARG A 82 -30.51 -9.04 -10.92
N PRO A 83 -30.42 -7.71 -10.99
CA PRO A 83 -29.50 -6.95 -10.14
C PRO A 83 -29.76 -7.24 -8.66
N VAL A 84 -28.67 -7.39 -7.91
CA VAL A 84 -28.66 -7.62 -6.46
C VAL A 84 -27.84 -6.53 -5.78
N THR A 85 -28.13 -6.31 -4.50
CA THR A 85 -27.63 -5.22 -3.67
C THR A 85 -27.09 -5.78 -2.37
N TRP A 86 -25.80 -5.58 -2.14
CA TRP A 86 -25.16 -5.80 -0.87
C TRP A 86 -25.53 -4.71 0.13
N ARG A 87 -25.64 -5.10 1.39
CA ARG A 87 -25.71 -4.22 2.54
C ARG A 87 -24.68 -4.67 3.55
N LEU A 88 -23.85 -3.74 3.99
CA LEU A 88 -22.92 -3.99 5.08
C LEU A 88 -23.69 -3.80 6.40
N GLU A 89 -23.87 -4.89 7.14
CA GLU A 89 -24.66 -4.91 8.39
C GLU A 89 -23.86 -4.33 9.56
N GLN A 90 -22.54 -4.48 9.51
CA GLN A 90 -21.61 -3.90 10.50
C GLN A 90 -20.30 -3.49 9.82
N ALA A 91 -19.65 -2.47 10.36
CA ALA A 91 -18.31 -2.09 9.92
C ALA A 91 -17.33 -3.28 10.04
N PRO A 92 -16.38 -3.46 9.11
CA PRO A 92 -15.42 -4.53 9.20
C PRO A 92 -14.59 -4.40 10.48
N THR A 93 -14.34 -5.52 11.15
CA THR A 93 -13.54 -5.57 12.37
C THR A 93 -12.18 -6.22 12.10
N PRO A 94 -11.08 -5.68 12.65
CA PRO A 94 -9.77 -6.31 12.54
C PRO A 94 -9.75 -7.72 13.11
N ARG A 95 -9.01 -8.62 12.45
CA ARG A 95 -8.85 -10.01 12.85
C ARG A 95 -7.43 -10.48 12.61
N ASN A 96 -6.80 -10.99 13.68
CA ASN A 96 -5.54 -11.70 13.63
C ASN A 96 -5.78 -13.19 13.92
N ARG A 97 -5.09 -14.08 13.19
CA ARG A 97 -5.15 -15.53 13.38
C ARG A 97 -3.80 -16.17 13.06
N GLY A 98 -2.99 -16.41 14.10
CA GLY A 98 -1.61 -16.84 13.90
C GLY A 98 -0.85 -15.79 13.09
N ALA A 99 -0.22 -16.19 11.98
CA ALA A 99 0.48 -15.31 11.06
C ALA A 99 -0.43 -14.60 10.05
N LEU A 100 -1.75 -14.77 10.13
CA LEU A 100 -2.71 -14.15 9.23
C LEU A 100 -3.35 -12.89 9.84
N HIS A 101 -3.46 -11.84 9.04
CA HIS A 101 -3.99 -10.53 9.38
C HIS A 101 -5.08 -10.13 8.39
N GLY A 102 -6.16 -9.52 8.87
CA GLY A 102 -7.22 -9.05 7.97
C GLY A 102 -8.48 -8.70 8.73
N ILE A 103 -9.65 -9.06 8.18
CA ILE A 103 -10.94 -8.58 8.67
C ILE A 103 -11.99 -9.66 8.77
N VAL A 104 -13.00 -9.38 9.60
CA VAL A 104 -14.32 -10.01 9.55
C VAL A 104 -15.37 -8.94 9.29
N ALA A 105 -16.32 -9.21 8.39
CA ALA A 105 -17.44 -8.33 8.08
C ALA A 105 -18.75 -9.11 8.04
N MET A 106 -19.86 -8.50 8.48
CA MET A 106 -21.20 -9.06 8.30
C MET A 106 -21.88 -8.29 7.19
N ALA A 107 -22.31 -8.99 6.14
CA ALA A 107 -23.01 -8.39 5.02
C ALA A 107 -24.21 -9.23 4.62
N SER A 108 -25.26 -8.58 4.13
CA SER A 108 -26.39 -9.25 3.50
C SER A 108 -26.51 -8.89 2.02
N ILE A 109 -27.17 -9.75 1.26
CA ILE A 109 -27.49 -9.53 -0.14
C ILE A 109 -28.92 -10.00 -0.42
N ASP A 110 -29.66 -9.24 -1.22
CA ASP A 110 -31.04 -9.54 -1.61
C ASP A 110 -31.11 -10.53 -2.80
N ALA A 111 -30.23 -11.54 -2.81
CA ALA A 111 -30.21 -12.59 -3.83
C ALA A 111 -31.01 -13.81 -3.40
N ALA A 112 -31.79 -14.40 -4.32
CA ALA A 112 -32.46 -15.69 -4.08
C ALA A 112 -31.46 -16.86 -4.07
N ARG A 113 -30.45 -16.76 -4.93
CA ARG A 113 -29.36 -17.73 -5.08
C ARG A 113 -28.10 -16.97 -5.49
N LEU A 114 -27.00 -17.27 -4.82
CA LEU A 114 -25.69 -16.71 -5.07
C LEU A 114 -24.73 -17.86 -5.32
N VAL A 115 -24.17 -17.97 -6.53
CA VAL A 115 -23.32 -19.09 -6.92
C VAL A 115 -21.87 -18.62 -6.94
N PRO A 116 -21.01 -19.06 -6.01
CA PRO A 116 -19.57 -18.78 -6.08
C PRO A 116 -19.00 -19.26 -7.42
N GLY A 117 -18.33 -18.36 -8.14
CA GLY A 117 -17.64 -18.67 -9.39
C GLY A 117 -16.15 -18.88 -9.12
N GLN A 118 -15.37 -17.83 -9.36
CA GLN A 118 -13.91 -17.87 -9.20
C GLN A 118 -13.48 -17.09 -7.97
N ALA A 119 -12.62 -17.70 -7.15
CA ALA A 119 -11.87 -17.00 -6.13
C ALA A 119 -10.42 -16.79 -6.57
N VAL A 120 -9.88 -15.59 -6.35
CA VAL A 120 -8.46 -15.26 -6.59
C VAL A 120 -7.88 -14.69 -5.30
N LEU A 121 -6.88 -15.37 -4.76
CA LEU A 121 -6.25 -15.02 -3.48
C LEU A 121 -4.74 -14.86 -3.71
N SER A 122 -4.29 -13.63 -3.94
CA SER A 122 -2.90 -13.33 -4.34
C SER A 122 -2.65 -11.81 -4.37
N ASN A 123 -1.69 -11.34 -5.16
CA ASN A 123 -1.41 -9.94 -5.43
C ASN A 123 -2.57 -9.25 -6.20
N ILE A 124 -2.84 -7.97 -5.90
CA ILE A 124 -3.92 -7.19 -6.53
C ILE A 124 -3.80 -7.12 -8.05
N ARG A 125 -2.59 -7.14 -8.61
CA ARG A 125 -2.37 -7.18 -10.07
C ARG A 125 -3.09 -8.39 -10.69
N PHE A 126 -2.99 -9.58 -10.09
CA PHE A 126 -3.67 -10.78 -10.60
C PHE A 126 -5.19 -10.74 -10.39
N LEU A 127 -5.67 -10.11 -9.32
CA LEU A 127 -7.11 -9.89 -9.13
C LEU A 127 -7.65 -8.95 -10.22
N ARG A 128 -6.88 -7.93 -10.61
CA ARG A 128 -7.21 -6.99 -11.69
C ARG A 128 -7.14 -7.65 -13.07
N ASP A 129 -6.15 -8.49 -13.32
CA ASP A 129 -6.04 -9.29 -14.55
C ASP A 129 -7.25 -10.20 -14.71
N TYR A 130 -7.65 -10.89 -13.64
CA TYR A 130 -8.86 -11.71 -13.67
C TYR A 130 -10.12 -10.87 -13.91
N GLN A 131 -10.25 -9.71 -13.26
CA GLN A 131 -11.38 -8.80 -13.48
C GLN A 131 -11.48 -8.32 -14.94
N THR A 132 -10.36 -8.12 -15.61
CA THR A 132 -10.31 -7.51 -16.94
C THR A 132 -10.37 -8.56 -18.05
N ALA A 133 -9.58 -9.63 -17.91
CA ALA A 133 -9.36 -10.64 -18.94
C ALA A 133 -9.90 -12.02 -18.59
N GLY A 134 -10.36 -12.24 -17.34
CA GLY A 134 -10.84 -13.56 -16.89
C GLY A 134 -9.72 -14.58 -16.69
N THR A 135 -8.46 -14.15 -16.67
CA THR A 135 -7.28 -15.02 -16.58
C THR A 135 -6.37 -14.64 -15.43
N PHE A 136 -5.75 -15.63 -14.81
CA PHE A 136 -4.67 -15.49 -13.84
C PHE A 136 -3.82 -16.77 -13.83
N PRO A 137 -2.58 -16.75 -13.32
CA PRO A 137 -1.73 -17.93 -13.27
C PRO A 137 -2.38 -19.11 -12.52
N ALA A 138 -2.37 -20.30 -13.12
CA ALA A 138 -3.01 -21.50 -12.55
C ALA A 138 -2.42 -21.92 -11.18
N GLU A 139 -1.16 -21.56 -10.90
CA GLU A 139 -0.51 -21.81 -9.60
C GLU A 139 -1.19 -21.08 -8.43
N LEU A 140 -1.99 -20.05 -8.72
CA LEU A 140 -2.71 -19.25 -7.73
C LEU A 140 -4.13 -19.77 -7.45
N THR A 141 -4.55 -20.86 -8.09
CA THR A 141 -5.88 -21.43 -7.89
C THR A 141 -6.09 -21.87 -6.44
N ALA A 142 -7.22 -21.47 -5.85
CA ALA A 142 -7.69 -21.95 -4.55
C ALA A 142 -8.98 -22.75 -4.73
N THR A 143 -8.99 -24.00 -4.27
CA THR A 143 -10.18 -24.86 -4.32
C THR A 143 -11.07 -24.59 -3.09
N PRO A 144 -12.39 -24.42 -3.26
CA PRO A 144 -13.30 -24.26 -2.12
C PRO A 144 -13.40 -25.55 -1.31
N VAL A 145 -13.45 -25.40 0.01
CA VAL A 145 -13.85 -26.45 0.94
C VAL A 145 -15.16 -26.04 1.59
N VAL A 146 -16.19 -26.88 1.46
CA VAL A 146 -17.49 -26.68 2.10
C VAL A 146 -17.56 -27.54 3.36
N ALA A 147 -17.83 -26.92 4.49
CA ALA A 147 -18.03 -27.61 5.77
C ALA A 147 -19.19 -26.96 6.52
N GLY A 148 -20.30 -27.69 6.65
CA GLY A 148 -21.50 -27.19 7.31
C GLY A 148 -22.06 -25.96 6.60
N ASP A 149 -22.06 -24.83 7.31
CA ASP A 149 -22.55 -23.52 6.85
C ASP A 149 -21.46 -22.64 6.23
N THR A 150 -20.24 -23.15 6.04
CA THR A 150 -19.08 -22.35 5.66
C THR A 150 -18.45 -22.84 4.35
N ILE A 151 -18.16 -21.91 3.44
CA ILE A 151 -17.30 -22.12 2.26
C ILE A 151 -15.97 -21.42 2.48
N THR A 152 -14.85 -22.14 2.38
CA THR A 152 -13.50 -21.59 2.59
C THR A 152 -12.62 -21.79 1.37
N TRP A 153 -11.96 -20.73 0.93
CA TRP A 153 -10.81 -20.76 0.02
C TRP A 153 -9.57 -20.41 0.82
N ARG A 154 -8.55 -21.28 0.78
CA ARG A 154 -7.29 -21.04 1.47
C ARG A 154 -6.14 -21.61 0.65
N ARG A 155 -5.01 -20.90 0.61
CA ARG A 155 -3.76 -21.36 0.00
C ARG A 155 -2.56 -20.72 0.67
N LYS A 156 -1.40 -21.37 0.64
CA LYS A 156 -0.11 -20.79 1.08
C LYS A 156 0.45 -19.88 -0.02
N ARG A 157 1.30 -18.91 0.32
CA ARG A 157 2.06 -18.19 -0.71
C ARG A 157 2.89 -19.15 -1.57
N LEU A 158 3.21 -18.75 -2.80
CA LEU A 158 3.95 -19.56 -3.76
C LEU A 158 5.34 -19.99 -3.27
N ASP A 159 5.95 -19.23 -2.37
CA ASP A 159 7.23 -19.52 -1.71
C ASP A 159 7.10 -20.38 -0.43
N GLY A 160 5.88 -20.76 -0.05
CA GLY A 160 5.59 -21.56 1.14
C GLY A 160 5.31 -20.76 2.41
N ALA A 161 5.40 -19.41 2.36
CA ALA A 161 5.04 -18.55 3.48
C ALA A 161 3.53 -18.58 3.79
N ALA A 162 3.13 -17.91 4.89
CA ALA A 162 1.72 -17.74 5.23
C ALA A 162 1.00 -17.09 4.05
N GLY A 163 -0.11 -17.71 3.62
CA GLY A 163 -0.83 -17.27 2.43
C GLY A 163 -2.12 -16.55 2.77
N TYR A 164 -3.20 -16.97 2.13
CA TYR A 164 -4.43 -16.19 2.08
C TYR A 164 -5.62 -17.05 2.47
N GLU A 165 -6.63 -16.41 3.04
CA GLU A 165 -7.91 -17.04 3.37
C GLU A 165 -9.08 -16.11 3.00
N LEU A 166 -10.08 -16.68 2.34
CA LEU A 166 -11.42 -16.14 2.23
C LEU A 166 -12.39 -17.19 2.77
N ALA A 167 -13.20 -16.84 3.76
CA ALA A 167 -14.24 -17.71 4.30
C ALA A 167 -15.59 -16.98 4.28
N LEU A 168 -16.63 -17.67 3.80
CA LEU A 168 -18.01 -17.23 3.83
C LEU A 168 -18.81 -18.17 4.71
N ARG A 169 -19.19 -17.72 5.91
CA ARG A 169 -20.09 -18.44 6.80
C ARG A 169 -21.52 -17.92 6.61
N VAL A 170 -22.43 -18.79 6.23
CA VAL A 170 -23.83 -18.47 5.95
C VAL A 170 -24.61 -18.39 7.26
N VAL A 171 -24.95 -17.17 7.67
CA VAL A 171 -25.67 -16.89 8.92
C VAL A 171 -27.19 -16.92 8.70
N GLU A 172 -27.66 -16.43 7.55
CA GLU A 172 -29.03 -16.59 7.08
C GLU A 172 -29.02 -17.12 5.64
N GLY A 173 -29.75 -18.20 5.40
CA GLY A 173 -29.68 -18.99 4.16
C GLY A 173 -29.14 -20.38 4.44
N ARG A 174 -28.75 -21.09 3.38
CA ARG A 174 -28.01 -22.36 3.48
C ARG A 174 -27.11 -22.53 2.25
N ILE A 175 -26.12 -23.41 2.39
CA ILE A 175 -25.34 -23.90 1.26
C ILE A 175 -26.10 -25.07 0.64
N ASP A 176 -26.27 -25.03 -0.68
CA ASP A 176 -27.00 -26.02 -1.47
C ASP A 176 -26.25 -26.25 -2.79
N GLU A 177 -25.65 -27.42 -2.92
CA GLU A 177 -24.80 -27.80 -4.07
C GLU A 177 -23.72 -26.75 -4.40
N GLY A 178 -23.06 -26.22 -3.37
CA GLY A 178 -22.00 -25.21 -3.50
C GLY A 178 -22.50 -23.78 -3.74
N ALA A 179 -23.79 -23.57 -4.00
CA ALA A 179 -24.41 -22.25 -4.03
C ALA A 179 -24.95 -21.85 -2.66
N ILE A 180 -25.14 -20.55 -2.44
CA ILE A 180 -25.78 -20.02 -1.24
C ILE A 180 -27.20 -19.62 -1.62
N VAL A 181 -28.20 -20.24 -0.98
CA VAL A 181 -29.61 -19.99 -1.25
C VAL A 181 -30.27 -19.27 -0.08
N VAL A 182 -31.25 -18.43 -0.42
CA VAL A 182 -31.94 -17.56 0.51
C VAL A 182 -32.63 -18.33 1.65
N GLY A 183 -32.62 -17.74 2.84
CA GLY A 183 -33.33 -18.28 4.01
C GLY A 183 -34.80 -17.85 4.04
N ALA A 184 -35.52 -18.25 5.09
CA ALA A 184 -36.94 -17.90 5.29
C ALA A 184 -37.20 -16.37 5.30
N ASN A 185 -36.20 -15.57 5.67
CA ASN A 185 -36.29 -14.11 5.75
C ASN A 185 -36.12 -13.39 4.40
N GLY A 186 -36.00 -14.12 3.28
CA GLY A 186 -35.90 -13.51 1.95
C GLY A 186 -34.56 -12.79 1.65
N ARG A 187 -33.53 -12.97 2.49
CA ARG A 187 -32.16 -12.49 2.26
C ARG A 187 -31.12 -13.56 2.57
N ILE A 188 -29.92 -13.38 2.01
CA ILE A 188 -28.72 -14.13 2.41
C ILE A 188 -27.90 -13.23 3.32
N ARG A 189 -27.47 -13.72 4.48
CA ARG A 189 -26.55 -13.01 5.38
C ARG A 189 -25.27 -13.83 5.56
N LEU A 190 -24.13 -13.18 5.33
CA LEU A 190 -22.81 -13.79 5.35
C LEU A 190 -21.93 -13.11 6.39
N GLU A 191 -21.22 -13.92 7.16
CA GLU A 191 -19.99 -13.49 7.80
C GLU A 191 -18.82 -13.76 6.83
N ILE A 192 -18.16 -12.70 6.41
CA ILE A 192 -17.05 -12.70 5.46
C ILE A 192 -15.77 -12.56 6.27
N THR A 193 -14.90 -13.56 6.23
CA THR A 193 -13.54 -13.48 6.77
C THR A 193 -12.55 -13.40 5.62
N ALA A 194 -11.67 -12.41 5.65
CA ALA A 194 -10.62 -12.23 4.64
C ALA A 194 -9.29 -11.95 5.33
N LEU A 195 -8.28 -12.77 5.06
CA LEU A 195 -6.98 -12.69 5.73
C LEU A 195 -5.81 -12.84 4.73
N THR A 196 -4.72 -12.14 5.00
CA THR A 196 -3.43 -12.25 4.32
C THR A 196 -2.32 -12.60 5.31
N GLY A 197 -1.32 -13.34 4.86
CA GLY A 197 -0.08 -13.63 5.59
C GLY A 197 1.07 -12.70 5.24
N ASP A 198 0.84 -11.72 4.37
CA ASP A 198 1.81 -10.69 4.05
C ASP A 198 2.12 -9.81 5.27
N ALA A 199 3.39 -9.43 5.42
CA ALA A 199 3.84 -8.63 6.54
C ALA A 199 3.11 -7.27 6.58
N PRO A 200 2.45 -6.92 7.71
CA PRO A 200 1.79 -5.64 7.84
C PRO A 200 2.75 -4.47 7.68
N LEU A 201 2.32 -3.45 6.93
CA LEU A 201 3.01 -2.15 6.88
C LEU A 201 2.77 -1.37 8.18
N THR A 202 3.67 -0.46 8.54
CA THR A 202 3.56 0.35 9.75
C THR A 202 2.73 1.61 9.48
N PRO A 203 1.50 1.72 9.99
CA PRO A 203 0.65 2.88 9.75
C PRO A 203 1.27 4.17 10.29
N ILE A 204 1.15 5.27 9.55
CA ILE A 204 1.34 6.61 10.15
C ILE A 204 0.00 7.03 10.76
N PRO A 205 -0.07 7.30 12.08
CA PRO A 205 -1.32 7.68 12.72
C PRO A 205 -1.95 8.90 12.05
N ALA A 206 -3.27 8.91 11.87
CA ALA A 206 -3.97 10.04 11.20
C ALA A 206 -3.65 11.41 11.85
N THR A 207 -3.49 11.42 13.18
CA THR A 207 -3.11 12.62 13.95
C THR A 207 -1.68 13.11 13.68
N GLN A 208 -0.84 12.28 13.07
CA GLN A 208 0.56 12.57 12.74
C GLN A 208 0.77 12.95 11.26
N LEU A 209 -0.25 12.86 10.40
CA LEU A 209 -0.10 13.16 8.97
C LEU A 209 -0.16 14.64 8.65
N LEU A 210 -1.16 15.34 9.18
CA LEU A 210 -1.52 16.69 8.75
C LEU A 210 -1.33 17.71 9.87
N THR A 211 -0.92 18.92 9.49
CA THR A 211 -0.87 20.10 10.37
C THR A 211 -2.28 20.61 10.68
N ALA A 212 -2.39 21.56 11.61
CA ALA A 212 -3.66 22.19 11.93
C ALA A 212 -4.22 23.08 10.80
N THR A 213 -3.39 23.47 9.83
CA THR A 213 -3.78 24.33 8.70
C THR A 213 -4.35 23.54 7.52
N ALA A 214 -4.26 22.21 7.54
CA ALA A 214 -4.80 21.37 6.48
C ALA A 214 -6.32 21.51 6.37
N ALA A 215 -6.85 21.43 5.14
CA ALA A 215 -8.28 21.51 4.86
C ALA A 215 -9.08 20.50 5.70
N ALA A 216 -10.26 20.90 6.18
CA ALA A 216 -11.16 20.07 6.96
C ALA A 216 -12.04 19.20 6.06
N ASP A 217 -11.42 18.33 5.25
CA ASP A 217 -12.09 17.36 4.39
C ASP A 217 -11.95 15.94 4.98
N PRO A 218 -13.00 15.39 5.61
CA PRO A 218 -12.94 14.05 6.18
C PRO A 218 -12.66 12.95 5.16
N ALA A 219 -13.17 13.06 3.94
CA ALA A 219 -13.00 12.02 2.92
C ALA A 219 -11.54 11.96 2.44
N ALA A 220 -10.96 13.12 2.10
CA ALA A 220 -9.56 13.21 1.69
C ALA A 220 -8.61 12.81 2.84
N ARG A 221 -8.91 13.21 4.08
CA ARG A 221 -8.12 12.84 5.27
C ARG A 221 -8.15 11.33 5.53
N ASN A 222 -9.31 10.71 5.41
CA ASN A 222 -9.46 9.26 5.58
C ASN A 222 -8.70 8.48 4.50
N ALA A 223 -8.80 8.91 3.24
CA ALA A 223 -8.05 8.31 2.14
C ALA A 223 -6.54 8.44 2.33
N LEU A 224 -6.05 9.65 2.63
CA LEU A 224 -4.63 9.90 2.91
C LEU A 224 -4.15 9.06 4.10
N ALA A 225 -4.95 8.98 5.18
CA ALA A 225 -4.62 8.14 6.32
C ALA A 225 -4.48 6.68 5.91
N PHE A 226 -5.44 6.12 5.21
CA PHE A 226 -5.40 4.71 4.80
C PHE A 226 -4.20 4.37 3.91
N LEU A 227 -3.71 5.31 3.10
CA LEU A 227 -2.66 5.09 2.10
C LEU A 227 -1.25 5.48 2.56
N SER A 228 -1.08 5.97 3.79
CA SER A 228 0.22 6.46 4.30
C SER A 228 0.82 5.54 5.36
N TYR A 229 1.97 4.95 5.04
CA TYR A 229 2.76 4.07 5.90
C TYR A 229 4.21 4.55 6.00
N ARG A 230 4.95 4.08 7.01
CA ARG A 230 6.35 4.47 7.21
C ARG A 230 7.27 3.95 6.10
N GLU A 231 6.91 2.82 5.51
CA GLU A 231 7.67 2.14 4.47
C GLU A 231 7.41 2.74 3.08
N LYS A 232 6.18 3.18 2.83
CA LYS A 232 5.72 3.73 1.54
C LYS A 232 4.36 4.40 1.62
N PHE A 233 4.11 5.28 0.64
CA PHE A 233 2.75 5.73 0.31
C PHE A 233 2.23 4.91 -0.86
N LEU A 234 0.93 4.64 -0.85
CA LEU A 234 0.28 3.77 -1.83
C LEU A 234 -0.60 4.58 -2.78
N ALA A 235 -0.52 4.26 -4.07
CA ALA A 235 -1.41 4.81 -5.09
C ALA A 235 -2.72 4.00 -5.11
N GLY A 236 -3.78 4.59 -4.57
CA GLY A 236 -5.07 3.91 -4.47
C GLY A 236 -5.02 2.63 -3.62
N SER A 237 -6.16 1.95 -3.55
CA SER A 237 -6.26 0.62 -2.93
C SER A 237 -6.37 -0.40 -4.07
N TRP A 238 -7.39 -1.27 -4.10
CA TRP A 238 -7.53 -2.37 -5.07
C TRP A 238 -7.33 -2.04 -6.56
N ARG A 239 -7.35 -0.77 -6.98
CA ARG A 239 -7.00 -0.36 -8.35
C ARG A 239 -5.50 -0.53 -8.64
N PHE A 240 -4.61 -0.28 -7.68
CA PHE A 240 -3.16 -0.46 -7.83
C PHE A 240 -2.49 -1.04 -6.57
N ASP A 241 -2.76 -0.46 -5.39
CA ASP A 241 -2.34 -0.92 -4.05
C ASP A 241 -0.81 -1.07 -3.90
N THR A 242 -0.05 -0.23 -4.60
CA THR A 242 1.41 -0.27 -4.64
C THR A 242 2.03 1.12 -4.62
N TYR A 243 3.36 1.16 -4.46
CA TYR A 243 4.16 2.37 -4.51
C TYR A 243 4.42 2.81 -5.96
N PHE A 244 4.36 4.13 -6.17
CA PHE A 244 4.85 4.81 -7.36
C PHE A 244 5.75 5.99 -6.96
N GLY A 245 6.95 6.08 -7.53
CA GLY A 245 7.97 7.07 -7.16
C GLY A 245 7.54 8.49 -7.47
N ARG A 246 7.25 8.77 -8.74
CA ARG A 246 6.71 10.04 -9.24
C ARG A 246 5.49 10.47 -8.45
N ASP A 247 4.49 9.60 -8.32
CA ASP A 247 3.23 9.95 -7.65
C ASP A 247 3.46 10.30 -6.18
N THR A 248 4.39 9.61 -5.51
CA THR A 248 4.81 9.93 -4.15
C THR A 248 5.46 11.31 -4.10
N LEU A 249 6.42 11.59 -4.97
CA LEU A 249 7.13 12.87 -5.01
C LEU A 249 6.20 14.04 -5.35
N MET A 250 5.32 13.87 -6.34
CA MET A 250 4.29 14.84 -6.69
C MET A 250 3.34 15.10 -5.52
N SER A 251 2.84 14.04 -4.88
CA SER A 251 1.93 14.15 -3.74
C SER A 251 2.60 14.88 -2.57
N LEU A 252 3.85 14.57 -2.28
CA LEU A 252 4.63 15.28 -1.27
C LEU A 252 4.78 16.75 -1.61
N ARG A 253 5.15 17.09 -2.86
CA ARG A 253 5.32 18.48 -3.28
C ARG A 253 4.04 19.29 -3.11
N LEU A 254 2.90 18.74 -3.54
CA LEU A 254 1.60 19.40 -3.49
C LEU A 254 1.06 19.53 -2.06
N LEU A 255 1.26 18.50 -1.23
CA LEU A 255 0.73 18.46 0.13
C LEU A 255 1.68 19.05 1.18
N MET A 256 2.95 19.33 0.85
CA MET A 256 3.98 19.73 1.82
C MET A 256 3.54 20.82 2.81
N PRO A 257 2.83 21.89 2.41
CA PRO A 257 2.36 22.92 3.35
C PRO A 257 1.36 22.41 4.41
N ALA A 258 0.69 21.30 4.14
CA ALA A 258 -0.31 20.68 5.01
C ALA A 258 0.23 19.43 5.74
N LEU A 259 1.38 18.88 5.32
CA LEU A 259 1.96 17.68 5.91
C LEU A 259 2.82 18.00 7.15
N LYS A 260 2.80 17.10 8.12
CA LYS A 260 3.76 17.09 9.23
C LYS A 260 5.09 16.48 8.80
N PRO A 261 6.21 16.82 9.47
CA PRO A 261 7.54 16.29 9.17
C PRO A 261 7.60 14.77 9.01
N ILE A 262 6.96 14.00 9.89
CA ILE A 262 6.97 12.54 9.82
C ILE A 262 6.34 11.99 8.52
N ALA A 263 5.32 12.66 7.98
CA ALA A 263 4.70 12.26 6.71
C ALA A 263 5.63 12.57 5.54
N ILE A 264 6.26 13.75 5.54
CA ILE A 264 7.21 14.16 4.49
C ILE A 264 8.44 13.25 4.50
N GLU A 265 9.06 13.05 5.66
CA GLU A 265 10.24 12.19 5.83
C GLU A 265 9.94 10.73 5.46
N SER A 266 8.75 10.20 5.79
CA SER A 266 8.37 8.84 5.40
C SER A 266 8.15 8.70 3.89
N GLY A 267 7.51 9.69 3.24
CA GLY A 267 7.34 9.67 1.79
C GLY A 267 8.66 9.81 1.03
N LEU A 268 9.57 10.68 1.50
CA LEU A 268 10.92 10.79 0.94
C LEU A 268 11.69 9.47 1.14
N ASN A 269 11.62 8.88 2.34
CA ASN A 269 12.26 7.60 2.62
C ASN A 269 11.72 6.47 1.74
N ALA A 270 10.43 6.48 1.41
CA ALA A 270 9.83 5.49 0.50
C ALA A 270 10.54 5.47 -0.87
N VAL A 271 10.89 6.65 -1.37
CA VAL A 271 11.61 6.85 -2.63
C VAL A 271 13.09 6.53 -2.48
N ILE A 272 13.74 7.08 -1.45
CA ILE A 272 15.18 6.93 -1.22
C ILE A 272 15.56 5.46 -0.98
N ALA A 273 14.73 4.70 -0.26
CA ALA A 273 14.96 3.27 -0.01
C ALA A 273 14.99 2.44 -1.31
N ARG A 274 14.30 2.90 -2.35
CA ARG A 274 14.16 2.21 -3.64
C ARG A 274 15.08 2.73 -4.74
N LEU A 275 15.97 3.67 -4.41
CA LEU A 275 16.97 4.15 -5.38
C LEU A 275 17.80 3.00 -5.94
N SER A 276 18.09 3.00 -7.23
CA SER A 276 19.01 2.04 -7.84
C SER A 276 20.42 2.19 -7.23
N PRO A 277 21.28 1.18 -7.36
CA PRO A 277 22.71 1.33 -7.00
C PRO A 277 23.39 2.49 -7.73
N GLY A 278 22.85 2.93 -8.87
CA GLY A 278 23.32 4.08 -9.64
C GLY A 278 22.71 5.43 -9.22
N GLY A 279 21.61 5.43 -8.45
CA GLY A 279 20.91 6.65 -8.02
C GLY A 279 19.63 6.98 -8.79
N GLU A 280 19.15 6.07 -9.64
CA GLU A 280 17.85 6.21 -10.31
C GLU A 280 16.70 6.01 -9.33
N VAL A 281 15.58 6.68 -9.53
CA VAL A 281 14.36 6.53 -8.74
C VAL A 281 13.52 5.41 -9.34
N ALA A 282 13.08 4.48 -8.48
CA ALA A 282 12.17 3.44 -8.92
C ALA A 282 10.79 4.04 -9.23
N HIS A 283 10.29 3.81 -10.44
CA HIS A 283 8.99 4.24 -10.90
C HIS A 283 7.86 3.52 -10.17
N GLU A 284 7.95 2.19 -10.10
CA GLU A 284 6.96 1.32 -9.46
C GLU A 284 7.67 0.14 -8.79
N GLU A 285 6.98 -0.51 -7.84
CA GLU A 285 7.42 -1.81 -7.31
C GLU A 285 6.42 -2.94 -7.60
N GLY A 286 6.96 -4.11 -7.94
CA GLY A 286 6.31 -5.40 -7.89
C GLY A 286 6.78 -6.17 -6.66
N ILE A 287 5.86 -6.56 -5.78
CA ILE A 287 6.15 -7.24 -4.50
C ILE A 287 5.26 -8.46 -4.27
N GLY A 288 5.55 -9.23 -3.23
CA GLY A 288 4.76 -10.40 -2.85
C GLY A 288 4.74 -11.43 -3.97
N GLU A 289 3.58 -12.03 -4.24
CA GLU A 289 3.48 -13.09 -5.23
C GLU A 289 3.68 -12.64 -6.68
N PHE A 290 3.48 -11.35 -6.96
CA PHE A 290 3.85 -10.80 -8.26
C PHE A 290 5.37 -10.93 -8.48
N ALA A 291 6.16 -10.52 -7.49
CA ALA A 291 7.62 -10.63 -7.52
C ALA A 291 8.09 -12.08 -7.59
N ILE A 292 7.44 -13.00 -6.85
CA ILE A 292 7.79 -14.44 -6.91
C ILE A 292 7.65 -14.98 -8.34
N LEU A 293 6.54 -14.69 -9.01
CA LEU A 293 6.30 -15.16 -10.37
C LEU A 293 7.22 -14.48 -11.38
N ALA A 294 7.48 -13.17 -11.23
CA ALA A 294 8.44 -12.45 -12.06
C ALA A 294 9.86 -13.03 -11.93
N ASN A 295 10.31 -13.30 -10.69
CA ASN A 295 11.60 -13.91 -10.42
C ASN A 295 11.70 -15.32 -11.01
N ARG A 296 10.69 -16.17 -10.85
CA ARG A 296 10.67 -17.52 -11.46
C ARG A 296 10.77 -17.46 -12.97
N LYS A 297 10.02 -16.56 -13.61
CA LYS A 297 10.07 -16.35 -15.06
C LYS A 297 11.48 -15.94 -15.53
N ALA A 298 12.20 -15.20 -14.70
CA ALA A 298 13.59 -14.80 -14.94
C ALA A 298 14.64 -15.82 -14.43
N GLY A 299 14.24 -17.01 -14.02
CA GLY A 299 15.15 -18.06 -13.53
C GLY A 299 15.73 -17.80 -12.12
N ARG A 300 15.14 -16.88 -11.35
CA ARG A 300 15.51 -16.55 -9.97
C ARG A 300 14.51 -17.16 -8.96
N SER A 301 14.95 -17.32 -7.72
CA SER A 301 14.11 -17.76 -6.59
C SER A 301 13.80 -16.60 -5.63
N GLY A 302 12.79 -16.79 -4.79
CA GLY A 302 12.44 -15.84 -3.73
C GLY A 302 11.48 -14.74 -4.17
N ASP A 303 11.19 -13.83 -3.25
CA ASP A 303 10.22 -12.75 -3.39
C ASP A 303 10.87 -11.36 -3.43
N THR A 304 12.15 -11.29 -3.81
CA THR A 304 12.86 -10.02 -4.02
C THR A 304 12.05 -9.11 -4.93
N ALA A 305 11.81 -7.88 -4.47
CA ALA A 305 11.02 -6.90 -5.17
C ALA A 305 11.57 -6.63 -6.58
N GLU A 306 10.65 -6.48 -7.53
CA GLU A 306 10.93 -5.92 -8.83
C GLU A 306 10.79 -4.40 -8.72
N LEU A 307 11.87 -3.66 -8.96
CA LEU A 307 11.86 -2.20 -8.98
C LEU A 307 12.06 -1.75 -10.42
N ASP A 308 11.09 -1.02 -10.94
CA ASP A 308 11.13 -0.50 -12.30
C ASP A 308 11.90 0.84 -12.32
N TYR A 309 12.84 1.01 -13.25
CA TYR A 309 13.62 2.25 -13.45
C TYR A 309 13.48 2.79 -14.88
N ASP A 310 12.39 2.42 -15.56
CA ASP A 310 12.15 2.72 -16.97
C ASP A 310 11.79 4.19 -17.24
N MET A 311 11.26 4.89 -16.24
CA MET A 311 10.77 6.26 -16.34
C MET A 311 11.85 7.24 -15.88
N VAL A 312 12.28 8.14 -16.78
CA VAL A 312 13.42 9.03 -16.50
C VAL A 312 13.02 10.30 -15.76
N ASP A 313 11.74 10.68 -15.79
CA ASP A 313 11.25 11.87 -15.09
C ASP A 313 11.36 11.73 -13.57
N ASP A 314 11.10 10.54 -13.03
CA ASP A 314 11.25 10.20 -11.61
C ASP A 314 12.61 10.64 -11.03
N ASP A 315 13.70 10.39 -11.77
CA ASP A 315 15.09 10.62 -11.36
C ASP A 315 15.37 12.07 -10.95
N TYR A 316 14.69 13.01 -11.60
CA TYR A 316 14.93 14.45 -11.48
C TYR A 316 13.93 15.13 -10.53
N MET A 317 12.96 14.40 -9.99
CA MET A 317 11.97 14.95 -9.04
C MET A 317 12.45 14.90 -7.59
N LEU A 318 13.30 13.93 -7.22
CA LEU A 318 13.72 13.73 -5.83
C LEU A 318 14.45 14.94 -5.25
N GLY A 319 15.46 15.46 -5.97
CA GLY A 319 16.26 16.61 -5.54
C GLY A 319 15.40 17.84 -5.21
N PRO A 320 14.57 18.35 -6.15
CA PRO A 320 13.69 19.50 -5.91
C PRO A 320 12.74 19.33 -4.72
N VAL A 321 12.12 18.15 -4.56
CA VAL A 321 11.20 17.88 -3.45
C VAL A 321 11.94 17.80 -2.12
N ALA A 322 13.12 17.18 -2.09
CA ALA A 322 13.97 17.13 -0.90
C ALA A 322 14.45 18.55 -0.51
N ALA A 323 14.90 19.35 -1.47
CA ALA A 323 15.38 20.71 -1.22
C ALA A 323 14.29 21.62 -0.63
N GLU A 324 13.06 21.59 -1.17
CA GLU A 324 11.92 22.34 -0.62
C GLU A 324 11.71 22.04 0.87
N TYR A 325 11.75 20.77 1.26
CA TYR A 325 11.58 20.36 2.65
C TYR A 325 12.79 20.76 3.52
N LEU A 326 13.99 20.37 3.10
CA LEU A 326 15.22 20.50 3.89
C LEU A 326 15.65 21.96 4.08
N LEU A 327 15.33 22.85 3.13
CA LEU A 327 15.62 24.27 3.23
C LEU A 327 14.45 25.06 3.83
N GLY A 328 13.24 24.51 3.77
CA GLY A 328 12.02 25.09 4.30
C GLY A 328 11.64 24.55 5.69
N SER A 329 10.46 23.93 5.77
CA SER A 329 9.84 23.51 7.04
C SER A 329 10.64 22.43 7.81
N GLY A 330 11.49 21.68 7.12
CA GLY A 330 12.37 20.65 7.67
C GLY A 330 13.74 21.14 8.12
N LYS A 331 14.09 22.42 7.93
CA LYS A 331 15.46 22.95 8.15
C LYS A 331 16.05 22.61 9.52
N ALA A 332 15.28 22.74 10.59
CA ALA A 332 15.74 22.43 11.95
C ALA A 332 16.03 20.93 12.18
N ARG A 333 15.47 20.06 11.33
CA ARG A 333 15.62 18.59 11.41
C ARG A 333 16.59 18.04 10.37
N ALA A 334 16.97 18.83 9.38
CA ALA A 334 17.71 18.39 8.19
C ALA A 334 18.94 17.53 8.53
N ALA A 335 19.83 18.02 9.40
CA ALA A 335 21.05 17.28 9.77
C ALA A 335 20.74 15.91 10.40
N ALA A 336 19.79 15.86 11.35
CA ALA A 336 19.43 14.61 12.02
C ALA A 336 18.72 13.63 11.07
N TYR A 337 17.89 14.15 10.16
CA TYR A 337 17.20 13.34 9.17
C TYR A 337 18.16 12.76 8.12
N LEU A 338 19.08 13.58 7.59
CA LEU A 338 20.08 13.16 6.60
C LEU A 338 21.05 12.11 7.17
N ALA A 339 21.43 12.23 8.45
CA ALA A 339 22.27 11.26 9.13
C ALA A 339 21.54 9.95 9.51
N ALA A 340 20.22 9.90 9.40
CA ALA A 340 19.44 8.73 9.82
C ALA A 340 19.72 7.54 8.88
N PRO A 341 19.90 6.32 9.42
CA PRO A 341 20.10 5.14 8.59
C PRO A 341 18.78 4.66 7.99
N LEU A 342 18.78 4.43 6.68
CA LEU A 342 17.66 3.88 5.92
C LEU A 342 18.05 2.53 5.31
N ALA A 343 17.15 1.55 5.38
CA ALA A 343 17.35 0.26 4.72
C ALA A 343 17.07 0.41 3.22
N SER A 344 17.86 -0.26 2.38
CA SER A 344 17.65 -0.28 0.94
C SER A 344 16.76 -1.45 0.54
N GLU A 345 15.73 -1.17 -0.25
CA GLU A 345 14.86 -2.15 -0.90
C GLU A 345 15.49 -2.70 -2.19
N SER A 346 16.27 -1.87 -2.90
CA SER A 346 16.98 -2.29 -4.12
C SER A 346 18.23 -3.13 -3.82
N GLN A 347 18.76 -3.04 -2.60
CA GLN A 347 19.93 -3.77 -2.13
C GLN A 347 19.66 -4.36 -0.74
N PRO A 348 18.87 -5.45 -0.64
CA PRO A 348 18.49 -6.05 0.64
C PRO A 348 19.69 -6.32 1.56
N GLY A 349 19.54 -5.98 2.84
CA GLY A 349 20.59 -6.11 3.86
C GLY A 349 21.57 -4.94 3.92
N ARG A 350 21.51 -3.98 2.98
CA ARG A 350 22.27 -2.72 3.06
C ARG A 350 21.48 -1.64 3.79
N ARG A 351 22.19 -0.83 4.57
CA ARG A 351 21.68 0.41 5.14
C ARG A 351 22.69 1.51 4.88
N GLU A 352 22.20 2.71 4.61
CA GLU A 352 23.03 3.91 4.43
C GLU A 352 22.33 5.13 5.01
N ALA A 353 23.06 6.22 5.20
CA ALA A 353 22.47 7.48 5.60
C ALA A 353 21.55 8.02 4.50
N VAL A 354 20.42 8.61 4.87
CA VAL A 354 19.49 9.27 3.93
C VAL A 354 20.23 10.30 3.06
N GLY A 355 21.14 11.07 3.66
CA GLY A 355 21.95 12.06 2.95
C GLY A 355 22.87 11.44 1.90
N ALA A 356 23.52 10.31 2.22
CA ALA A 356 24.37 9.60 1.28
C ALA A 356 23.58 9.09 0.05
N ALA A 357 22.38 8.58 0.28
CA ALA A 357 21.49 8.12 -0.78
C ALA A 357 20.97 9.28 -1.64
N LEU A 358 20.60 10.42 -1.02
CA LEU A 358 20.24 11.64 -1.74
C LEU A 358 21.39 12.14 -2.61
N VAL A 359 22.61 12.20 -2.07
CA VAL A 359 23.81 12.58 -2.82
C VAL A 359 24.06 11.63 -4.00
N ARG A 360 23.81 10.33 -3.85
CA ARG A 360 23.91 9.37 -4.96
C ARG A 360 22.98 9.75 -6.11
N ASN A 361 21.71 10.06 -5.85
CA ASN A 361 20.79 10.53 -6.89
C ASN A 361 21.24 11.87 -7.50
N LEU A 362 21.68 12.85 -6.69
CA LEU A 362 22.17 14.13 -7.23
C LEU A 362 23.41 13.96 -8.13
N ARG A 363 24.33 13.04 -7.78
CA ARG A 363 25.47 12.68 -8.64
C ARG A 363 25.03 12.03 -9.94
N PHE A 364 24.01 11.17 -9.89
CA PHE A 364 23.40 10.59 -11.09
C PHE A 364 22.84 11.70 -12.00
N VAL A 365 22.03 12.60 -11.46
CA VAL A 365 21.46 13.75 -12.19
C VAL A 365 22.54 14.59 -12.88
N LEU A 366 23.58 14.97 -12.14
CA LEU A 366 24.69 15.78 -12.68
C LEU A 366 25.46 15.03 -13.78
N ALA A 367 25.65 13.71 -13.63
CA ALA A 367 26.28 12.89 -14.64
C ALA A 367 25.45 12.85 -15.93
N GLN A 368 24.13 12.65 -15.83
CA GLN A 368 23.23 12.64 -16.99
C GLN A 368 23.19 13.99 -17.73
N ALA A 369 23.29 15.11 -17.00
CA ALA A 369 23.27 16.44 -17.61
C ALA A 369 24.63 16.90 -18.19
N SER A 370 25.72 16.20 -17.88
CA SER A 370 27.09 16.64 -18.19
C SER A 370 27.35 16.82 -19.69
N ALA A 371 26.81 15.93 -20.54
CA ALA A 371 26.98 16.00 -21.98
C ALA A 371 26.33 17.26 -22.58
N PHE A 372 25.14 17.63 -22.11
CA PHE A 372 24.48 18.86 -22.55
C PHE A 372 25.24 20.10 -22.09
N ALA A 373 25.69 20.11 -20.83
CA ALA A 373 26.46 21.23 -20.28
C ALA A 373 27.77 21.46 -21.05
N ALA A 374 28.46 20.40 -21.47
CA ALA A 374 29.70 20.50 -22.24
C ALA A 374 29.47 20.91 -23.71
N ALA A 375 28.38 20.45 -24.33
CA ALA A 375 28.08 20.72 -25.73
C ALA A 375 26.55 20.79 -25.97
N PRO A 376 25.92 21.97 -25.77
CA PRO A 376 24.47 22.12 -25.87
C PRO A 376 23.95 21.76 -27.27
N SER A 377 23.18 20.67 -27.35
CA SER A 377 22.53 20.20 -28.58
C SER A 377 21.46 19.16 -28.25
N ALA A 378 20.47 18.99 -29.14
CA ALA A 378 19.38 18.03 -28.93
C ALA A 378 19.88 16.58 -28.70
N ARG A 379 20.97 16.19 -29.38
CA ARG A 379 21.60 14.86 -29.22
C ARG A 379 22.18 14.59 -27.82
N ASN A 380 22.43 15.64 -27.05
CA ASN A 380 23.04 15.57 -25.72
C ASN A 380 22.00 15.79 -24.60
N LEU A 381 20.71 15.90 -24.95
CA LEU A 381 19.62 15.89 -23.99
C LEU A 381 19.45 14.50 -23.37
N VAL A 382 18.80 14.46 -22.20
CA VAL A 382 18.38 13.21 -21.56
C VAL A 382 17.29 12.58 -22.43
N ALA A 383 17.56 11.37 -22.92
CA ALA A 383 16.59 10.57 -23.65
C ALA A 383 15.88 9.58 -22.71
N ILE A 384 14.66 9.18 -23.07
CA ILE A 384 14.03 7.98 -22.49
C ILE A 384 14.88 6.73 -22.79
N LYS A 385 14.66 5.65 -22.03
CA LYS A 385 15.53 4.46 -22.12
C LYS A 385 15.50 3.83 -23.52
N PRO A 386 16.62 3.24 -24.00
CA PRO A 386 16.68 2.62 -25.32
C PRO A 386 15.61 1.56 -25.54
N GLY A 387 15.02 1.54 -26.74
CA GLY A 387 14.00 0.56 -27.12
C GLY A 387 12.61 0.80 -26.54
N ARG A 388 12.42 1.90 -25.79
CA ARG A 388 11.13 2.29 -25.24
C ARG A 388 10.50 3.45 -26.00
N MET A 389 9.18 3.51 -25.95
CA MET A 389 8.37 4.66 -26.38
C MET A 389 7.68 5.36 -25.20
N THR A 390 7.75 4.76 -24.00
CA THR A 390 7.37 5.35 -22.71
C THR A 390 8.62 5.66 -21.90
N GLY A 391 8.56 6.68 -21.03
CA GLY A 391 9.68 7.04 -20.16
C GLY A 391 9.54 8.40 -19.47
N GLU A 392 8.37 9.02 -19.50
CA GLU A 392 8.10 10.35 -18.94
C GLU A 392 6.65 10.45 -18.43
N TRP A 393 6.27 11.59 -17.85
CA TRP A 393 5.00 11.81 -17.15
C TRP A 393 3.72 11.42 -17.90
N ARG A 394 3.71 11.45 -19.25
CA ARG A 394 2.52 11.06 -20.04
C ARG A 394 2.25 9.56 -20.05
N ASP A 395 3.25 8.74 -19.76
CA ASP A 395 3.13 7.28 -19.66
C ASP A 395 2.37 6.66 -20.87
N SER A 396 2.79 7.02 -22.08
CA SER A 396 2.13 6.63 -23.34
C SER A 396 3.16 6.50 -24.46
N GLU A 397 3.05 5.44 -25.28
CA GLU A 397 3.96 5.19 -26.40
C GLU A 397 3.95 6.33 -27.44
N GLU A 398 2.80 6.98 -27.63
CA GLU A 398 2.64 8.13 -28.52
C GLU A 398 2.82 9.47 -27.80
N GLY A 399 3.08 9.48 -26.48
CA GLY A 399 3.12 10.68 -25.65
C GLY A 399 4.09 11.75 -26.15
N LEU A 400 5.24 11.32 -26.68
CA LEU A 400 6.27 12.19 -27.25
C LEU A 400 6.19 12.34 -28.77
N GLY A 401 5.09 11.92 -29.41
CA GLY A 401 4.99 11.90 -30.87
C GLY A 401 6.06 11.00 -31.51
N ARG A 402 6.43 9.90 -30.84
CA ARG A 402 7.54 8.97 -31.19
C ARG A 402 8.94 9.57 -31.10
N GLY A 403 9.10 10.74 -30.48
CA GLY A 403 10.40 11.25 -30.06
C GLY A 403 10.90 10.56 -28.79
N ILE A 404 12.16 10.81 -28.43
CA ILE A 404 12.79 10.25 -27.22
C ILE A 404 13.27 11.31 -26.22
N TYR A 405 13.17 12.58 -26.58
CA TYR A 405 13.60 13.70 -25.74
C TYR A 405 12.38 14.42 -25.19
N ALA A 406 12.08 14.19 -23.92
CA ALA A 406 10.92 14.77 -23.25
C ALA A 406 11.18 16.23 -22.81
N TYR A 407 10.21 17.12 -23.05
CA TYR A 407 10.32 18.55 -22.72
C TYR A 407 10.30 18.78 -21.21
N ASP A 408 9.35 18.15 -20.51
CA ASP A 408 9.21 18.18 -19.06
C ASP A 408 10.51 17.75 -18.36
N VAL A 409 11.15 16.68 -18.84
CA VAL A 409 12.44 16.23 -18.32
C VAL A 409 13.53 17.28 -18.59
N ASN A 410 13.77 17.62 -19.86
CA ASN A 410 14.96 18.37 -20.23
C ASN A 410 14.89 19.88 -19.98
N ALA A 411 13.70 20.48 -20.09
CA ALA A 411 13.50 21.91 -19.95
C ALA A 411 13.01 22.32 -18.56
N ALA A 412 12.43 21.39 -17.78
CA ALA A 412 11.92 21.70 -16.44
C ALA A 412 12.65 20.90 -15.35
N LEU A 413 12.62 19.57 -15.38
CA LEU A 413 13.08 18.75 -14.26
C LEU A 413 14.60 18.72 -14.11
N VAL A 414 15.36 18.56 -15.20
CA VAL A 414 16.83 18.56 -15.17
C VAL A 414 17.37 19.90 -14.61
N PRO A 415 16.95 21.09 -15.11
CA PRO A 415 17.35 22.36 -14.51
C PRO A 415 16.98 22.47 -13.02
N ALA A 416 15.75 22.10 -12.64
CA ALA A 416 15.29 22.17 -11.26
C ALA A 416 16.11 21.26 -10.33
N ALA A 417 16.49 20.06 -10.78
CA ALA A 417 17.29 19.13 -10.01
C ALA A 417 18.73 19.62 -9.81
N ILE A 418 19.33 20.24 -10.82
CA ILE A 418 20.66 20.88 -10.71
C ILE A 418 20.61 22.07 -9.75
N GLU A 419 19.58 22.92 -9.84
CA GLU A 419 19.39 24.03 -8.92
C GLU A 419 19.21 23.55 -7.48
N ALA A 420 18.41 22.50 -7.25
CA ALA A 420 18.26 21.88 -5.95
C ALA A 420 19.59 21.36 -5.39
N ALA A 421 20.44 20.75 -6.24
CA ALA A 421 21.77 20.30 -5.83
C ALA A 421 22.66 21.48 -5.39
N ASP A 422 22.69 22.59 -6.15
CA ASP A 422 23.46 23.78 -5.78
C ASP A 422 22.96 24.41 -4.47
N GLN A 423 21.64 24.52 -4.28
CA GLN A 423 21.05 25.07 -3.06
C GLN A 423 21.37 24.21 -1.83
N LEU A 424 21.23 22.89 -1.93
CA LEU A 424 21.59 21.96 -0.85
C LEU A 424 23.09 22.00 -0.53
N MET A 425 23.95 22.11 -1.55
CA MET A 425 25.39 22.24 -1.38
C MET A 425 25.76 23.53 -0.65
N ARG A 426 25.22 24.68 -1.07
CA ARG A 426 25.44 25.99 -0.41
C ARG A 426 24.94 26.03 1.03
N ALA A 427 23.90 25.26 1.32
CA ALA A 427 23.37 25.11 2.67
C ALA A 427 24.20 24.16 3.56
N GLY A 428 25.23 23.50 3.02
CA GLY A 428 26.08 22.54 3.74
C GLY A 428 25.37 21.23 4.09
N LEU A 429 24.36 20.85 3.30
CA LEU A 429 23.51 19.67 3.57
C LEU A 429 23.95 18.41 2.82
N LEU A 430 24.96 18.50 1.94
CA LEU A 430 25.44 17.36 1.14
C LEU A 430 26.70 16.69 1.70
N ASP A 431 27.30 17.27 2.74
CA ASP A 431 28.48 16.72 3.45
C ASP A 431 28.10 15.95 4.73
N ALA A 432 26.80 15.80 4.98
CA ALA A 432 26.20 15.25 6.21
C ALA A 432 26.09 13.72 6.23
#